data_AF-A0A3S9NU19-F1
#
_entry.id   AF-A0A3S9NU19-F1
#
_cell.length_a   1.000
_cell.length_b   1.000
_cell.length_c   1.000
_cell.angle_alpha   90.00
_cell.angle_beta   90.00
_cell.angle_gamma   90.00
#
_symmetry.space_group_name_H-M   'P 1'
#
loop_
_entity.id
_entity.type
_entity.pdbx_description
1 polymer ?
#
loop_
_entity_poly.entity_id
_entity_poly.type
_entity_poly.pdbx_seq_one_letter_code
_entity_poly.pdbx_strand_id
1 'polypeptide(L)'
;MRKTFLLICFMVLVSSCKDSAAGDAELQDAGWSVDVSKLPKKTNVNAKALAILKGWQPYNAFEVNFDRLYETEYREDFVLTVEGLVESQKLWESSTYPVQFDIPQVRGRQKVLKTYILKIKGDLEYRQNPETSIKEMIGAFNDLREHFNIVVNSNLPEDLFSDEKN
;
A
#
# COMPACT_ATOMS: atom_id res chain seq x y z
N MET A 1 33.14 -1.25 59.05
CA MET A 1 32.87 -0.37 57.89
C MET A 1 32.85 -1.06 56.52
N ARG A 2 33.29 -2.32 56.34
CA ARG A 2 33.13 -3.05 55.04
C ARG A 2 31.77 -3.75 54.87
N LYS A 3 31.15 -4.16 55.99
CA LYS A 3 29.87 -4.90 56.01
C LYS A 3 28.64 -3.99 55.81
N THR A 4 28.74 -2.73 56.22
CA THR A 4 27.68 -1.71 56.05
C THR A 4 27.65 -1.13 54.63
N PHE A 5 28.80 -1.09 53.93
CA PHE A 5 28.89 -0.62 52.54
C PHE A 5 28.21 -1.59 51.56
N LEU A 6 28.35 -2.90 51.78
CA LEU A 6 27.70 -3.94 50.97
C LEU A 6 26.16 -3.93 51.08
N LEU A 7 25.64 -3.53 52.24
CA LEU A 7 24.19 -3.45 52.51
C LEU A 7 23.53 -2.28 51.75
N ILE A 8 24.27 -1.17 51.56
CA ILE A 8 23.78 0.01 50.84
C ILE A 8 23.80 -0.23 49.32
N CYS A 9 24.82 -0.92 48.78
CA CYS A 9 24.84 -1.29 47.36
C CYS A 9 23.72 -2.26 46.98
N PHE A 10 23.31 -3.15 47.88
CA PHE A 10 22.19 -4.07 47.61
C PHE A 10 20.84 -3.35 47.60
N MET A 11 20.67 -2.30 48.41
CA MET A 11 19.41 -1.55 48.51
C MET A 11 19.14 -0.67 47.28
N VAL A 12 20.18 -0.16 46.61
CA VAL A 12 20.05 0.63 45.37
C VAL A 12 19.59 -0.23 44.18
N LEU A 13 19.92 -1.52 44.16
CA LEU A 13 19.55 -2.43 43.06
C LEU A 13 18.06 -2.82 43.07
N VAL A 14 17.38 -2.73 44.22
CA VAL A 14 15.96 -3.12 44.35
C VAL A 14 14.99 -1.96 44.11
N SER A 15 15.47 -0.72 44.02
CA SER A 15 14.62 0.47 43.81
C SER A 15 14.43 0.88 42.35
N SER A 16 14.92 0.09 41.37
CA SER A 16 14.83 0.42 39.94
C SER A 16 13.59 -0.12 39.21
N CYS A 17 12.69 -0.85 39.89
CA CYS A 17 11.38 -1.20 39.35
C CYS A 17 10.31 -0.35 40.03
N LYS A 18 10.22 0.91 39.57
CA LYS A 18 9.04 1.72 39.82
C LYS A 18 8.08 1.44 38.66
N ASP A 19 7.19 0.46 38.87
CA ASP A 19 6.05 0.24 38.00
C ASP A 19 5.24 1.54 37.96
N SER A 20 5.47 2.28 36.87
CA SER A 20 4.61 3.39 36.51
C SER A 20 3.38 2.76 35.91
N ALA A 21 2.39 2.49 36.76
CA ALA A 21 1.01 2.29 36.35
C ALA A 21 0.50 3.63 35.77
N ALA A 22 1.00 4.00 34.60
CA ALA A 22 0.32 4.89 33.69
C ALA A 22 -0.63 3.98 32.92
N GLY A 23 -1.92 4.25 33.06
CA GLY A 23 -2.98 3.40 32.54
C GLY A 23 -2.84 3.10 31.05
N ASP A 24 -3.56 2.07 30.62
CA ASP A 24 -3.89 1.78 29.22
C ASP A 24 -4.57 3.01 28.58
N ALA A 25 -3.78 4.03 28.29
CA ALA A 25 -4.07 4.97 27.24
C ALA A 25 -3.59 4.26 25.98
N GLU A 26 -4.56 3.78 25.20
CA GLU A 26 -4.40 3.30 23.84
C GLU A 26 -3.39 4.21 23.12
N LEU A 27 -2.17 3.72 22.96
CA LEU A 27 -1.07 4.44 22.31
C LEU A 27 -1.39 4.48 20.81
N GLN A 28 -2.27 5.39 20.40
CA GLN A 28 -2.31 5.81 19.00
C GLN A 28 -0.92 6.38 18.69
N ASP A 29 -0.14 5.65 17.88
CA ASP A 29 1.22 6.01 17.50
C ASP A 29 1.21 7.46 16.98
N ALA A 30 2.12 8.30 17.48
CA ALA A 30 2.10 9.75 17.24
C ALA A 30 2.22 10.15 15.75
N GLY A 31 2.51 9.19 14.86
CA GLY A 31 2.52 9.36 13.41
C GLY A 31 1.27 8.90 12.66
N TRP A 32 0.30 8.24 13.30
CA TRP A 32 -0.90 7.70 12.63
C TRP A 32 -2.09 8.67 12.73
N SER A 33 -2.53 9.23 11.61
CA SER A 33 -3.73 10.08 11.56
C SER A 33 -4.47 10.01 10.23
N VAL A 34 -4.64 8.80 9.68
CA VAL A 34 -5.31 8.61 8.39
C VAL A 34 -6.81 8.68 8.57
N ASP A 35 -7.44 9.69 7.95
CA ASP A 35 -8.90 9.79 7.86
C ASP A 35 -9.39 9.12 6.57
N VAL A 36 -9.84 7.87 6.69
CA VAL A 36 -10.33 7.05 5.57
C VAL A 36 -11.48 7.74 4.83
N SER A 37 -12.31 8.53 5.52
CA SER A 37 -13.45 9.23 4.91
C SER A 37 -13.04 10.32 3.90
N LYS A 38 -11.78 10.79 3.99
CA LYS A 38 -11.20 11.80 3.10
C LYS A 38 -10.38 11.21 1.96
N LEU A 39 -10.28 9.88 1.89
CA LEU A 39 -9.52 9.24 0.82
C LEU A 39 -10.28 9.31 -0.52
N PRO A 40 -9.57 9.53 -1.64
CA PRO A 40 -10.18 9.47 -2.96
C PRO A 40 -10.86 8.12 -3.17
N LYS A 41 -11.97 8.10 -3.91
CA LYS A 41 -12.66 6.85 -4.25
C LYS A 41 -11.96 6.14 -5.41
N LYS A 42 -12.06 4.83 -5.43
CA LYS A 42 -11.61 3.99 -6.54
C LYS A 42 -12.42 4.29 -7.82
N THR A 43 -11.74 4.54 -8.94
CA THR A 43 -12.36 4.79 -10.25
C THR A 43 -13.05 3.53 -10.78
N ASN A 44 -14.21 3.67 -11.42
CA ASN A 44 -14.90 2.54 -12.04
C ASN A 44 -14.25 2.14 -13.37
N VAL A 45 -14.19 0.85 -13.64
CA VAL A 45 -13.80 0.31 -14.95
C VAL A 45 -15.07 0.03 -15.77
N ASN A 46 -15.02 0.31 -17.07
CA ASN A 46 -16.16 0.08 -17.97
C ASN A 46 -16.37 -1.42 -18.23
N ALA A 47 -17.53 -1.77 -18.79
CA ALA A 47 -17.92 -3.17 -18.98
C ALA A 47 -16.94 -3.98 -19.84
N LYS A 48 -16.32 -3.36 -20.87
CA LYS A 48 -15.36 -4.02 -21.75
C LYS A 48 -14.06 -4.35 -21.01
N ALA A 49 -13.51 -3.38 -20.29
CA ALA A 49 -12.31 -3.57 -19.48
C ALA A 49 -12.56 -4.59 -18.37
N LEU A 50 -13.71 -4.48 -17.69
CA LEU A 50 -14.10 -5.39 -16.62
C LEU A 50 -14.20 -6.86 -17.08
N ALA A 51 -14.69 -7.11 -18.30
CA ALA A 51 -14.77 -8.45 -18.85
C ALA A 51 -13.39 -9.13 -18.95
N ILE A 52 -12.34 -8.36 -19.27
CA ILE A 52 -10.96 -8.84 -19.33
C ILE A 52 -10.37 -8.98 -17.92
N LEU A 53 -10.52 -7.94 -17.08
CA LEU A 53 -9.94 -7.88 -15.74
C LEU A 53 -10.45 -9.01 -14.83
N LYS A 54 -11.73 -9.41 -14.95
CA LYS A 54 -12.29 -10.53 -14.20
C LYS A 54 -11.53 -11.84 -14.38
N GLY A 55 -10.94 -12.08 -15.55
CA GLY A 55 -10.13 -13.26 -15.82
C GLY A 55 -8.72 -13.20 -15.24
N TRP A 56 -8.23 -12.02 -14.88
CA TRP A 56 -6.87 -11.80 -14.45
C TRP A 56 -6.74 -11.94 -12.93
N GLN A 57 -6.62 -13.18 -12.45
CA GLN A 57 -6.63 -13.51 -11.02
C GLN A 57 -5.66 -12.70 -10.16
N PRO A 58 -4.40 -12.47 -10.57
CA PRO A 58 -3.47 -11.65 -9.78
C PRO A 58 -3.91 -10.19 -9.62
N TYR A 59 -4.54 -9.60 -10.65
CA TYR A 59 -5.15 -8.27 -10.54
C TYR A 59 -6.29 -8.26 -9.53
N ASN A 60 -7.20 -9.24 -9.60
CA ASN A 60 -8.33 -9.34 -8.68
C ASN A 60 -7.86 -9.51 -7.23
N ALA A 61 -6.83 -10.33 -7.01
CA ALA A 61 -6.22 -10.51 -5.68
C ALA A 61 -5.63 -9.21 -5.14
N PHE A 62 -4.95 -8.43 -6.01
CA PHE A 62 -4.50 -7.09 -5.66
C PHE A 62 -5.67 -6.16 -5.31
N GLU A 63 -6.74 -6.16 -6.12
CA GLU A 63 -7.90 -5.30 -5.91
C GLU A 63 -8.58 -5.58 -4.56
N VAL A 64 -8.70 -6.84 -4.15
CA VAL A 64 -9.23 -7.21 -2.83
C VAL A 64 -8.38 -6.64 -1.70
N ASN A 65 -7.05 -6.71 -1.79
CA ASN A 65 -6.17 -6.11 -0.79
C ASN A 65 -6.24 -4.57 -0.81
N PHE A 66 -6.43 -3.98 -1.98
CA PHE A 66 -6.62 -2.55 -2.12
C PHE A 66 -7.90 -2.07 -1.45
N ASP A 67 -8.99 -2.83 -1.52
CA ASP A 67 -10.27 -2.42 -0.93
C ASP A 67 -10.24 -2.43 0.61
N ARG A 68 -9.44 -3.31 1.23
CA ARG A 68 -9.21 -3.35 2.69
C ARG A 68 -8.63 -2.06 3.25
N LEU A 69 -7.95 -1.26 2.43
CA LEU A 69 -7.44 0.05 2.81
C LEU A 69 -8.56 0.98 3.30
N TYR A 70 -9.78 0.83 2.78
CA TYR A 70 -10.94 1.63 3.18
C TYR A 70 -11.66 1.08 4.43
N GLU A 71 -11.22 -0.05 4.96
CA GLU A 71 -11.81 -0.72 6.13
C GLU A 71 -10.92 -0.60 7.37
N THR A 72 -9.72 -0.03 7.21
CA THR A 72 -8.70 -0.05 8.26
C THR A 72 -8.74 1.20 9.13
N GLU A 73 -8.91 1.02 10.44
CA GLU A 73 -8.92 2.11 11.42
C GLU A 73 -7.59 2.24 12.19
N TYR A 74 -6.93 1.11 12.46
CA TYR A 74 -5.73 1.04 13.28
C TYR A 74 -4.45 0.89 12.44
N ARG A 75 -3.33 1.42 12.94
CA ARG A 75 -2.04 1.41 12.25
C ARG A 75 -1.55 -0.02 12.01
N GLU A 76 -1.71 -0.90 13.00
CA GLU A 76 -1.25 -2.28 12.97
C GLU A 76 -1.93 -3.05 11.83
N ASP A 77 -3.25 -2.92 11.74
CA ASP A 77 -4.06 -3.49 10.65
C ASP A 77 -3.67 -2.89 9.29
N PHE A 78 -3.27 -1.61 9.28
CA PHE A 78 -2.86 -0.94 8.05
C PHE A 78 -1.50 -1.42 7.57
N VAL A 79 -0.56 -1.66 8.47
CA VAL A 79 0.73 -2.29 8.15
C VAL A 79 0.49 -3.64 7.46
N LEU A 80 -0.39 -4.48 8.02
CA LEU A 80 -0.75 -5.76 7.41
C LEU A 80 -1.40 -5.61 6.03
N THR A 81 -2.27 -4.61 5.87
CA THR A 81 -2.89 -4.28 4.57
C THR A 81 -1.83 -3.88 3.53
N VAL A 82 -0.85 -3.06 3.92
CA VAL A 82 0.25 -2.64 3.04
C VAL A 82 1.17 -3.81 2.68
N GLU A 83 1.44 -4.73 3.60
CA GLU A 83 2.17 -5.96 3.29
C GLU A 83 1.42 -6.83 2.27
N GLY A 84 0.11 -6.98 2.43
CA GLY A 84 -0.75 -7.66 1.46
C GLY A 84 -0.72 -6.98 0.07
N LEU A 85 -0.72 -5.65 0.02
CA LEU A 85 -0.56 -4.89 -1.22
C LEU A 85 0.81 -5.12 -1.88
N VAL A 86 1.90 -5.13 -1.10
CA VAL A 86 3.25 -5.39 -1.61
C VAL A 86 3.33 -6.78 -2.24
N GLU A 87 2.86 -7.82 -1.54
CA GLU A 87 2.94 -9.19 -2.04
C GLU A 87 2.03 -9.42 -3.25
N SER A 88 0.78 -8.95 -3.19
CA SER A 88 -0.15 -9.09 -4.33
C SER A 88 0.30 -8.27 -5.55
N GLN A 89 0.93 -7.10 -5.37
CA GLN A 89 1.50 -6.33 -6.46
C GLN A 89 2.66 -7.09 -7.13
N LYS A 90 3.57 -7.70 -6.35
CA LYS A 90 4.67 -8.50 -6.91
C LYS A 90 4.15 -9.66 -7.75
N LEU A 91 3.16 -10.40 -7.23
CA LEU A 91 2.53 -11.50 -7.94
C LEU A 91 1.87 -11.01 -9.23
N TRP A 92 1.14 -9.90 -9.17
CA TRP A 92 0.51 -9.29 -10.33
C TRP A 92 1.52 -8.86 -11.39
N GLU A 93 2.61 -8.19 -11.02
CA GLU A 93 3.66 -7.76 -11.96
C GLU A 93 4.39 -8.94 -12.62
N SER A 94 4.57 -10.05 -11.89
CA SER A 94 5.19 -11.27 -12.42
C SER A 94 4.25 -12.12 -13.28
N SER A 95 2.95 -11.83 -13.27
CA SER A 95 1.95 -12.64 -13.96
C SER A 95 1.95 -12.40 -15.47
N THR A 96 1.35 -13.32 -16.21
CA THR A 96 1.03 -13.12 -17.63
C THR A 96 -0.09 -12.09 -17.76
N TYR A 97 0.14 -11.06 -18.58
CA TYR A 97 -0.82 -9.98 -18.80
C TYR A 97 -1.84 -10.44 -19.85
N PRO A 98 -3.11 -10.04 -19.74
CA PRO A 98 -4.05 -10.17 -20.84
C PRO A 98 -3.49 -9.47 -22.08
N VAL A 99 -3.64 -10.05 -23.26
CA VAL A 99 -3.03 -9.57 -24.52
C VAL A 99 -3.29 -8.08 -24.74
N GLN A 100 -4.52 -7.62 -24.49
CA GLN A 100 -4.91 -6.21 -24.66
C GLN A 100 -4.18 -5.27 -23.70
N PHE A 101 -3.80 -5.75 -22.52
CA PHE A 101 -3.13 -4.96 -21.49
C PHE A 101 -1.64 -5.24 -21.39
N ASP A 102 -1.09 -6.12 -22.23
CA ASP A 102 0.34 -6.38 -22.33
C ASP A 102 1.04 -5.30 -23.18
N ILE A 103 0.95 -4.06 -22.71
CA ILE A 103 1.54 -2.89 -23.36
C ILE A 103 2.42 -2.11 -22.37
N PRO A 104 3.46 -1.41 -22.86
CA PRO A 104 4.38 -0.65 -22.00
C PRO A 104 3.67 0.36 -21.08
N GLN A 105 2.57 0.97 -21.54
CA GLN A 105 1.82 2.00 -20.82
C GLN A 105 1.14 1.43 -19.56
N VAL A 106 0.56 0.21 -19.65
CA VAL A 106 -0.03 -0.49 -18.50
C VAL A 106 1.06 -0.87 -17.50
N ARG A 107 2.15 -1.48 -17.97
CA ARG A 107 3.29 -1.90 -17.13
C ARG A 107 3.93 -0.69 -16.44
N GLY A 108 4.08 0.43 -17.14
CA GLY A 108 4.59 1.69 -16.59
C GLY A 108 3.72 2.23 -15.46
N ARG A 109 2.40 2.28 -15.67
CA ARG A 109 1.45 2.72 -14.63
C ARG A 109 1.42 1.80 -13.41
N GLN A 110 1.55 0.49 -13.60
CA GLN A 110 1.68 -0.45 -12.49
C GLN A 110 2.98 -0.26 -11.70
N LYS A 111 4.09 0.10 -12.35
CA LYS A 111 5.33 0.48 -11.66
C LYS A 111 5.16 1.74 -10.81
N VAL A 112 4.46 2.75 -11.33
CA VAL A 112 4.13 3.96 -10.55
C VAL A 112 3.31 3.61 -9.31
N LEU A 113 2.28 2.76 -9.46
CA LEU A 113 1.49 2.25 -8.33
C LEU A 113 2.38 1.53 -7.29
N LYS A 114 3.27 0.63 -7.74
CA LYS A 114 4.25 -0.05 -6.88
C LYS A 114 5.11 0.93 -6.09
N THR A 115 5.60 1.98 -6.74
CA THR A 115 6.42 3.00 -6.08
C THR A 115 5.69 3.63 -4.90
N TYR A 116 4.42 3.99 -5.06
CA TYR A 116 3.66 4.60 -3.95
C TYR A 116 3.30 3.59 -2.86
N ILE A 117 3.06 2.31 -3.18
CA ILE A 117 2.92 1.26 -2.16
C ILE A 117 4.20 1.17 -1.30
N LEU A 118 5.37 1.19 -1.95
CA LEU A 118 6.65 1.15 -1.24
C LEU A 118 6.95 2.44 -0.46
N LYS A 119 6.49 3.59 -0.95
CA LYS A 119 6.57 4.87 -0.23
C LYS A 119 5.77 4.81 1.08
N ILE A 120 4.53 4.32 1.03
CA ILE A 120 3.70 4.09 2.23
C ILE A 120 4.41 3.16 3.21
N LYS A 121 4.99 2.04 2.72
CA LYS A 121 5.76 1.14 3.57
C LYS A 121 6.91 1.86 4.28
N GLY A 122 7.64 2.72 3.55
CA GLY A 122 8.68 3.57 4.11
C GLY A 122 8.14 4.52 5.18
N ASP A 123 7.05 5.23 4.90
CA ASP A 123 6.41 6.14 5.87
C ASP A 123 6.06 5.40 7.16
N LEU A 124 5.47 4.20 7.06
CA LEU A 124 5.12 3.37 8.21
C LEU A 124 6.34 2.91 9.01
N GLU A 125 7.40 2.45 8.33
CA GLU A 125 8.65 2.01 8.95
C GLU A 125 9.30 3.15 9.76
N TYR A 126 9.30 4.36 9.20
CA TYR A 126 9.85 5.56 9.84
C TYR A 126 8.85 6.30 10.75
N ARG A 127 7.68 5.71 11.02
CA ARG A 127 6.60 6.28 11.85
C ARG A 127 6.16 7.68 11.40
N GLN A 128 6.16 7.91 10.10
CA GLN A 128 5.64 9.11 9.45
C GLN A 128 4.16 8.93 9.11
N ASN A 129 3.42 10.03 9.01
CA ASN A 129 2.03 9.99 8.57
C ASN A 129 1.94 9.64 7.08
N PRO A 130 1.34 8.48 6.71
CA PRO A 130 1.30 8.02 5.33
C PRO A 130 0.17 8.64 4.49
N GLU A 131 -0.67 9.53 5.04
CA GLU A 131 -1.89 10.03 4.38
C GLU A 131 -1.64 10.58 2.95
N THR A 132 -0.58 11.37 2.76
CA THR A 132 -0.23 11.88 1.43
C THR A 132 0.14 10.75 0.47
N SER A 133 0.98 9.81 0.91
CA SER A 133 1.41 8.67 0.10
C SER A 133 0.25 7.72 -0.24
N ILE A 134 -0.72 7.58 0.67
CA ILE A 134 -1.98 6.86 0.42
C ILE A 134 -2.77 7.52 -0.70
N LYS A 135 -2.95 8.85 -0.64
CA LYS A 135 -3.67 9.59 -1.69
C LYS A 135 -2.98 9.47 -3.04
N GLU A 136 -1.66 9.53 -3.07
CA GLU A 136 -0.86 9.34 -4.30
C GLU A 136 -1.00 7.91 -4.85
N MET A 137 -0.96 6.89 -3.99
CA MET A 137 -1.17 5.49 -4.38
C MET A 137 -2.56 5.27 -4.97
N ILE A 138 -3.61 5.80 -4.33
CA ILE A 138 -4.97 5.71 -4.84
C ILE A 138 -5.09 6.41 -6.20
N GLY A 139 -4.48 7.59 -6.34
CA GLY A 139 -4.38 8.29 -7.61
C GLY A 139 -3.73 7.43 -8.70
N ALA A 140 -2.58 6.82 -8.41
CA ALA A 140 -1.88 5.94 -9.34
C ALA A 140 -2.70 4.70 -9.74
N PHE A 141 -3.46 4.12 -8.81
CA PHE A 141 -4.35 2.99 -9.12
C PHE A 141 -5.53 3.44 -9.99
N ASN A 142 -6.11 4.59 -9.69
CA ASN A 142 -7.20 5.18 -10.47
C ASN A 142 -6.75 5.50 -11.91
N ASP A 143 -5.56 6.07 -12.07
CA ASP A 143 -4.94 6.32 -13.38
C ASP A 143 -4.74 5.04 -14.18
N LEU A 144 -4.32 3.95 -13.53
CA LEU A 144 -4.18 2.65 -14.17
C LEU A 144 -5.54 2.07 -14.57
N ARG A 145 -6.55 2.19 -13.70
CA ARG A 145 -7.92 1.74 -13.98
C ARG A 145 -8.55 2.52 -15.14
N GLU A 146 -8.34 3.83 -15.18
CA GLU A 146 -8.79 4.64 -16.30
C GLU A 146 -8.04 4.30 -17.59
N HIS A 147 -6.76 3.95 -17.49
CA HIS A 147 -6.02 3.50 -18.67
C HIS A 147 -6.57 2.19 -19.24
N PHE A 148 -7.05 1.25 -18.41
CA PHE A 148 -7.78 0.09 -18.93
C PHE A 148 -9.02 0.49 -19.72
N ASN A 149 -9.75 1.51 -19.28
CA ASN A 149 -10.91 2.04 -20.00
C ASN A 149 -10.53 2.61 -21.37
N ILE A 150 -9.41 3.32 -21.43
CA ILE A 150 -8.89 3.89 -22.68
C ILE A 150 -8.50 2.78 -23.64
N VAL A 151 -7.68 1.82 -23.20
CA VAL A 151 -7.15 0.74 -24.05
C VAL A 151 -8.25 -0.06 -24.75
N VAL A 152 -9.35 -0.38 -24.06
CA VAL A 152 -10.47 -1.15 -24.66
C VAL A 152 -11.41 -0.33 -25.55
N ASN A 153 -11.25 0.99 -25.58
CA ASN A 153 -12.05 1.92 -26.39
C ASN A 153 -11.24 2.62 -27.48
N SER A 154 -9.91 2.57 -27.42
CA SER A 154 -9.02 3.07 -28.46
C SER A 154 -9.11 2.16 -29.68
N ASN A 155 -9.82 2.62 -30.71
CA ASN A 155 -9.85 1.98 -32.04
C ASN A 155 -8.63 2.40 -32.90
N LEU A 156 -7.46 2.64 -32.29
CA LEU A 156 -6.28 3.02 -33.06
C LEU A 156 -5.83 1.81 -33.90
N PRO A 157 -5.84 1.90 -35.23
CA PRO A 157 -5.50 0.76 -36.07
C PRO A 157 -4.00 0.43 -35.93
N GLU A 158 -3.69 -0.87 -35.94
CA GLU A 158 -2.33 -1.42 -35.73
C GLU A 158 -1.31 -0.96 -36.78
N ASP A 159 -1.79 -0.48 -37.94
CA ASP A 159 -1.00 0.04 -39.04
C ASP A 159 -0.29 1.38 -38.74
N LEU A 160 -0.77 2.15 -37.75
CA LEU A 160 -0.10 3.40 -37.34
C LEU A 160 1.26 3.16 -36.67
N PHE A 161 1.54 1.94 -36.20
CA PHE A 161 2.77 1.60 -35.48
C PHE A 161 3.80 0.86 -36.35
N SER A 162 3.53 0.62 -37.64
CA SER A 162 4.42 -0.13 -38.53
C SER A 162 5.46 0.69 -39.32
N ASP A 163 5.48 2.02 -39.18
CA ASP A 163 6.31 2.92 -40.01
C ASP A 163 7.70 3.27 -39.40
N GLU A 164 8.34 2.35 -38.69
CA GLU A 164 9.77 2.48 -38.30
C GLU A 164 10.60 1.26 -38.73
N LYS A 165 10.54 0.94 -40.04
CA LYS A 165 11.60 0.17 -40.72
C LYS A 165 12.07 0.95 -41.94
N ASN A 166 12.96 1.91 -41.71
CA ASN A 166 13.86 2.46 -42.73
C ASN A 166 15.30 2.13 -42.34
#